data_AF-A0AAJ2LPF8-F1
#
_entry.id   AF-A0AAJ2LPF8-F1
#
_cell.length_a   1.000
_cell.length_b   1.000
_cell.length_c   1.000
_cell.angle_alpha   90.00
_cell.angle_beta   90.00
_cell.angle_gamma   90.00
#
_symmetry.space_group_name_H-M   'P 1'
#
loop_
_entity.id
_entity.type
_entity.pdbx_description
1 polymer ?
#
loop_
_entity_poly.entity_id
_entity_poly.type
_entity_poly.pdbx_seq_one_letter_code
_entity_poly.pdbx_strand_id
1 'polypeptide(L)'
;LRAKVDMASPNVHMRDPILYRVLKAHHHQTGDKWCIYPMYDYAHPLSDAIEGITHSLCTLEFEDHRPFYEWVINKVDTAAKPRQIEFSRLNVDYTLTSKRKLKKLVDEGIVEGW
;
A
#
# COMPACT_ATOMS: atom_id res chain seq x y z
N LEU A 1 10.10 -1.71 12.83
CA LEU A 1 11.10 -2.42 12.00
C LEU A 1 11.32 -1.63 10.71
N ARG A 2 12.56 -1.48 10.23
CA ARG A 2 12.89 -0.81 8.96
C ARG A 2 13.71 -1.74 8.08
N ALA A 3 13.55 -1.63 6.76
CA ALA A 3 14.45 -2.24 5.80
C ALA A 3 15.79 -1.49 5.83
N LYS A 4 16.88 -2.19 5.50
CA LYS A 4 18.20 -1.59 5.30
C LYS A 4 18.46 -1.60 3.79
N VAL A 5 18.34 -0.43 3.16
CA VAL A 5 18.37 -0.26 1.70
C VAL A 5 19.44 0.77 1.36
N ASP A 6 19.08 2.04 1.19
CA ASP A 6 20.01 3.13 0.90
C ASP A 6 19.42 4.48 1.33
N MET A 7 19.98 5.04 2.41
CA MET A 7 19.58 6.35 2.92
C MET A 7 19.97 7.52 2.00
N ALA A 8 20.91 7.33 1.08
CA ALA A 8 21.33 8.35 0.11
C ALA A 8 20.50 8.32 -1.18
N SER A 9 19.55 7.39 -1.32
CA SER A 9 18.77 7.24 -2.54
C SER A 9 18.02 8.53 -2.92
N PRO A 10 17.99 8.91 -4.20
CA PRO A 10 17.15 10.03 -4.66
C PRO A 10 15.66 9.74 -4.47
N ASN A 11 15.25 8.47 -4.50
CA ASN A 11 13.89 8.06 -4.18
C ASN A 11 13.71 7.95 -2.66
N VAL A 12 12.82 8.75 -2.09
CA VAL A 12 12.54 8.78 -0.64
C VAL A 12 12.01 7.44 -0.13
N HIS A 13 11.26 6.69 -0.95
CA HIS A 13 10.71 5.38 -0.59
C HIS A 13 11.79 4.30 -0.44
N MET A 14 13.00 4.55 -0.94
CA MET A 14 14.15 3.65 -0.78
C MET A 14 15.03 3.97 0.43
N ARG A 15 14.75 5.06 1.16
CA ARG A 15 15.53 5.49 2.33
C ARG A 15 15.13 4.72 3.58
N ASP A 16 15.60 3.48 3.67
CA ASP A 16 15.32 2.54 4.76
C ASP A 16 13.84 2.54 5.17
N PRO A 17 12.90 2.18 4.27
CA PRO A 17 11.47 2.28 4.56
C PRO A 17 11.04 1.42 5.75
N ILE A 18 9.96 1.84 6.42
CA ILE A 18 9.41 1.15 7.59
C ILE A 18 8.66 -0.11 7.14
N LEU A 19 8.98 -1.27 7.73
CA LEU A 19 8.31 -2.54 7.44
C LEU A 19 7.15 -2.82 8.40
N TYR A 20 7.36 -2.58 9.69
CA TYR A 20 6.36 -2.79 10.74
C TYR A 20 6.33 -1.64 11.73
N ARG A 21 5.13 -1.36 12.25
CA ARG A 21 4.89 -0.43 13.35
C ARG A 21 4.20 -1.13 14.51
N VAL A 22 4.45 -0.64 15.72
CA VAL A 22 3.71 -1.05 16.91
C VAL A 22 2.38 -0.28 16.94
N LEU A 23 1.28 -1.01 17.04
CA LEU A 23 -0.07 -0.45 17.23
C LEU A 23 -0.83 -1.38 18.17
N LYS A 24 -1.22 -0.87 19.34
CA LYS A 24 -2.00 -1.62 20.34
C LYS A 24 -3.49 -1.33 20.13
N ALA A 25 -4.04 -1.86 19.05
CA ALA A 25 -5.44 -1.73 18.69
C ALA A 25 -6.02 -3.09 18.31
N HIS A 26 -7.30 -3.30 18.65
CA HIS A 26 -8.04 -4.49 18.26
C HIS A 26 -8.23 -4.55 16.74
N HIS A 27 -7.84 -5.66 16.11
CA HIS A 27 -7.99 -5.84 14.66
C HIS A 27 -9.26 -6.61 14.32
N HIS A 28 -10.04 -6.10 13.36
CA HIS A 28 -11.35 -6.66 13.03
C HIS A 28 -11.35 -8.13 12.55
N GLN A 29 -10.23 -8.66 12.03
CA GLN A 29 -10.10 -10.08 11.65
C GLN A 29 -9.29 -10.94 12.62
N THR A 30 -8.31 -10.36 13.32
CA THR A 30 -7.32 -11.12 14.09
C THR A 30 -7.38 -10.82 15.59
N GLY A 31 -8.33 -9.98 16.00
CA GLY A 31 -8.54 -9.56 17.38
C GLY A 31 -7.29 -8.91 17.98
N ASP A 32 -6.99 -9.29 19.21
CA ASP A 32 -5.84 -8.78 19.97
C ASP A 32 -4.59 -9.66 19.85
N LYS A 33 -4.55 -10.56 18.86
CA LYS A 33 -3.43 -11.49 18.65
C LYS A 33 -2.12 -10.77 18.32
N TRP A 34 -2.20 -9.63 17.63
CA TRP A 34 -1.03 -8.91 17.13
C TRP A 34 -0.99 -7.48 17.68
N CYS A 35 0.21 -7.03 18.07
CA CYS A 35 0.48 -5.65 18.47
C CYS A 35 1.46 -4.93 17.53
N ILE A 36 1.86 -5.61 16.45
CA ILE A 36 2.69 -5.07 15.37
C ILE A 36 2.00 -5.33 14.04
N TYR A 37 2.02 -4.34 13.15
CA TYR A 37 1.32 -4.39 11.88
C TYR A 37 2.25 -3.99 10.74
N PRO A 38 2.20 -4.69 9.60
CA PRO A 38 3.03 -4.39 8.45
C PRO A 38 2.57 -3.09 7.79
N MET A 39 3.50 -2.37 7.18
CA MET A 39 3.21 -1.24 6.30
C MET A 39 2.77 -1.75 4.92
N TYR A 40 1.99 -0.95 4.20
CA TYR A 40 1.50 -1.27 2.86
C TYR A 40 2.62 -1.73 1.91
N ASP A 41 3.69 -0.94 1.83
CA ASP A 41 4.83 -1.17 0.94
C ASP A 41 5.59 -2.48 1.23
N TYR A 42 5.40 -3.08 2.40
CA TYR A 42 5.96 -4.38 2.75
C TYR A 42 4.95 -5.51 2.56
N ALA A 43 3.69 -5.30 2.95
CA ALA A 43 2.65 -6.33 2.86
C ALA A 43 2.25 -6.61 1.40
N HIS A 44 2.06 -5.57 0.59
CA HIS A 44 1.53 -5.67 -0.77
C HIS A 44 2.37 -6.58 -1.70
N PRO A 45 3.70 -6.36 -1.87
CA PRO A 45 4.52 -7.26 -2.70
C PRO A 45 4.51 -8.71 -2.20
N LEU A 46 4.54 -8.92 -0.89
CA LEU A 46 4.53 -10.27 -0.33
C LEU A 46 3.20 -10.98 -0.56
N SER A 47 2.07 -10.28 -0.40
CA SER A 47 0.75 -10.82 -0.73
C SER A 47 0.68 -11.24 -2.19
N ASP A 48 1.08 -10.36 -3.12
CA ASP A 48 1.08 -10.67 -4.55
C ASP A 48 1.93 -11.91 -4.88
N ALA A 49 3.12 -12.03 -4.26
CA ALA A 49 4.00 -13.16 -4.47
C ALA A 49 3.46 -14.47 -3.87
N ILE A 50 2.81 -14.41 -2.71
CA ILE A 50 2.19 -15.56 -2.04
C ILE A 50 0.96 -16.05 -2.83
N GLU A 51 0.18 -15.13 -3.38
CA GLU A 51 -1.02 -15.42 -4.16
C GLU A 51 -0.72 -15.81 -5.61
N GLY A 52 0.54 -15.69 -6.05
CA GLY A 52 0.95 -16.06 -7.40
C GLY A 52 0.52 -15.04 -8.47
N ILE A 53 0.33 -13.78 -8.08
CA ILE A 53 0.01 -12.69 -9.00
C ILE A 53 1.11 -12.55 -10.04
N THR A 54 0.72 -12.34 -11.30
CA THR A 54 1.67 -12.12 -12.39
C THR A 54 1.81 -10.63 -12.71
N HIS A 55 0.69 -9.91 -12.72
CA HIS A 55 0.61 -8.48 -13.04
C HIS A 55 -0.19 -7.77 -11.95
N SER A 56 0.52 -7.03 -11.11
CA SER A 56 -0.08 -6.19 -10.06
C SER A 56 -0.41 -4.82 -10.64
N LEU A 57 -1.70 -4.54 -10.82
CA LEU A 57 -2.18 -3.33 -11.49
C LEU A 57 -2.59 -2.29 -10.45
N CYS A 58 -1.96 -1.12 -10.47
CA CYS A 58 -2.25 -0.04 -9.53
C CYS A 58 -2.28 1.34 -10.22
N THR A 59 -2.58 2.40 -9.46
CA THR A 59 -2.61 3.76 -10.03
C THR A 59 -1.24 4.43 -10.00
N LEU A 60 -1.05 5.46 -10.82
CA LEU A 60 0.22 6.22 -10.95
C LEU A 60 0.80 6.76 -9.63
N GLU A 61 -0.03 6.97 -8.60
CA GLU A 61 0.46 7.39 -7.28
C GLU A 61 1.45 6.40 -6.64
N PHE A 62 1.49 5.14 -7.12
CA PHE A 62 2.37 4.10 -6.60
C PHE A 62 3.62 3.87 -7.47
N GLU A 63 3.87 4.70 -8.48
CA GLU A 63 5.05 4.57 -9.34
C GLU A 63 6.36 4.68 -8.55
N ASP A 64 6.46 5.68 -7.66
CA ASP A 64 7.64 5.88 -6.80
C ASP A 64 7.82 4.77 -5.75
N HIS A 65 6.77 3.98 -5.50
CA HIS A 65 6.79 2.83 -4.58
C HIS A 65 7.31 1.55 -5.26
N ARG A 66 7.20 1.44 -6.59
CA ARG A 66 7.63 0.26 -7.36
C ARG A 66 9.08 -0.17 -7.10
N PRO A 67 10.08 0.74 -7.02
CA PRO A 67 11.46 0.31 -6.74
C PRO A 67 11.59 -0.44 -5.42
N PHE A 68 10.81 -0.07 -4.40
CA PHE A 68 10.82 -0.78 -3.14
C PHE A 68 10.01 -2.09 -3.19
N TYR A 69 8.89 -2.11 -3.93
CA TYR A 69 8.16 -3.35 -4.23
C TYR A 69 9.09 -4.40 -4.83
N GLU A 70 9.83 -4.04 -5.88
CA GLU A 70 10.79 -4.93 -6.55
C GLU A 70 11.94 -5.31 -5.63
N TRP A 71 12.42 -4.38 -4.79
CA TRP A 71 13.44 -4.68 -3.78
C TRP A 71 12.97 -5.78 -2.82
N VAL A 72 11.72 -5.72 -2.34
CA VAL A 72 11.15 -6.73 -1.44
C VAL A 72 11.10 -8.09 -2.15
N ILE A 73 10.49 -8.16 -3.34
CA ILE A 73 10.37 -9.39 -4.14
C ILE A 73 11.73 -10.05 -4.41
N ASN A 74 12.77 -9.24 -4.68
CA ASN A 74 14.10 -9.76 -4.95
C ASN A 74 14.87 -10.22 -3.70
N LYS A 75 14.41 -9.85 -2.50
CA LYS A 75 15.05 -10.21 -1.22
C LYS A 75 14.46 -11.42 -0.54
N VAL A 76 13.24 -11.82 -0.90
CA VAL A 76 12.59 -13.02 -0.40
C VAL A 76 12.61 -14.12 -1.44
N ASP A 77 12.74 -15.37 -0.99
CA ASP A 77 12.60 -16.52 -1.86
C ASP A 77 11.10 -16.84 -2.00
N THR A 78 10.51 -16.43 -3.12
CA THR A 78 9.09 -16.65 -3.44
C THR A 78 8.95 -17.35 -4.77
N ALA A 79 7.96 -18.24 -4.87
CA ALA A 79 7.70 -19.00 -6.09
C ALA A 79 7.27 -18.12 -7.28
N ALA A 80 6.58 -17.01 -6.99
CA ALA A 80 6.20 -16.01 -7.99
C ALA A 80 6.98 -14.71 -7.80
N LYS A 81 7.21 -14.02 -8.93
CA LYS A 81 7.84 -12.69 -9.01
C LYS A 81 6.88 -11.75 -9.76
N PRO A 82 5.86 -11.22 -9.07
CA PRO A 82 4.88 -10.32 -9.67
C PRO A 82 5.54 -9.05 -10.21
N ARG A 83 4.97 -8.48 -11.27
CA ARG A 83 5.36 -7.18 -11.82
C ARG A 83 4.29 -6.14 -11.52
N GLN A 84 4.69 -5.01 -10.93
CA GLN A 84 3.81 -3.85 -10.78
C GLN A 84 3.70 -3.05 -12.07
N ILE A 85 2.48 -2.68 -12.45
CA ILE A 85 2.17 -1.85 -13.62
C ILE A 85 1.15 -0.79 -13.20
N GLU A 86 1.49 0.47 -13.43
CA GLU A 86 0.69 1.61 -13.06
C GLU A 86 -0.14 2.11 -14.26
N PHE A 87 -1.36 2.58 -13.98
CA PHE A 87 -2.20 3.28 -14.95
C PHE A 87 -2.78 4.56 -14.35
N SER A 88 -3.21 5.49 -15.21
CA SER A 88 -3.80 6.74 -14.74
C SER A 88 -5.13 6.48 -14.05
N ARG A 89 -5.35 7.15 -12.93
CA ARG A 89 -6.66 7.14 -12.27
C ARG A 89 -7.72 7.77 -13.17
N LEU A 90 -8.93 7.23 -13.14
CA LEU A 90 -10.09 7.91 -13.71
C LEU A 90 -10.48 9.09 -12.82
N ASN A 91 -10.55 10.28 -13.41
CA ASN A 91 -11.17 11.45 -12.81
C ASN A 91 -12.37 11.84 -13.68
N VAL A 92 -13.55 11.89 -13.08
CA VAL A 92 -14.81 12.28 -13.74
C VAL A 92 -15.10 13.73 -13.38
N ASP A 93 -15.38 14.54 -14.40
CA ASP A 93 -15.71 15.95 -14.18
C ASP A 93 -16.97 16.11 -13.34
N TYR A 94 -17.01 17.19 -12.56
CA TYR A 94 -18.11 17.54 -11.64
C TYR A 94 -18.44 16.49 -10.55
N THR A 95 -17.61 15.45 -10.39
CA THR A 95 -17.80 14.40 -9.39
C THR A 95 -16.57 14.28 -8.49
N LEU A 96 -16.79 13.99 -7.20
CA LEU A 96 -15.73 13.72 -6.24
C LEU A 96 -15.63 12.21 -5.98
N THR A 97 -14.46 11.61 -6.18
CA THR A 97 -14.22 10.17 -5.90
C THR A 97 -13.32 9.93 -4.69
N SER A 98 -12.82 11.00 -4.04
CA SER A 98 -12.01 10.87 -2.84
C SER A 98 -12.87 10.46 -1.65
N LYS A 99 -12.58 9.28 -1.07
CA LYS A 99 -13.26 8.77 0.13
C LYS A 99 -13.34 9.79 1.27
N ARG A 100 -12.27 10.57 1.50
CA ARG A 100 -12.26 11.61 2.55
C ARG A 100 -13.25 12.73 2.26
N LYS A 101 -13.35 13.18 1.00
CA LYS A 101 -14.28 14.24 0.60
C LYS A 101 -15.73 13.73 0.64
N LEU A 102 -15.96 12.52 0.12
CA LEU A 102 -17.28 11.88 0.15
C LEU A 102 -17.77 11.67 1.58
N LYS A 103 -16.91 11.14 2.47
CA LYS A 103 -17.24 10.98 3.90
C LYS A 103 -17.69 12.30 4.52
N LYS A 104 -17.01 13.40 4.20
CA LYS A 104 -17.37 14.73 4.71
C LYS A 104 -18.79 15.13 4.29
N LEU A 105 -19.19 14.87 3.04
CA LEU A 105 -20.54 15.18 2.57
C LEU A 105 -21.61 14.39 3.33
N VAL A 106 -21.34 13.11 3.60
CA VAL A 106 -22.23 12.23 4.39
C VAL A 106 -22.29 12.70 5.84
N ASP A 107 -21.14 12.95 6.47
CA ASP A 107 -21.04 13.40 7.87
C ASP A 107 -21.73 14.76 8.09
N GLU A 108 -21.68 15.66 7.10
CA GLU A 108 -22.33 16.98 7.13
C GLU A 108 -23.81 16.93 6.69
N GLY A 109 -24.35 15.76 6.33
CA GLY A 109 -25.73 15.60 5.91
C GLY A 109 -26.07 16.30 4.59
N ILE A 110 -25.07 16.60 3.75
CA ILE A 110 -25.26 17.22 2.43
C ILE A 110 -25.87 16.22 1.44
N VAL A 111 -25.70 14.91 1.70
CA VAL A 111 -26.26 13.78 0.95
C VAL A 111 -26.93 12.80 1.91
N GLU A 112 -27.87 11.99 1.42
CA GLU A 112 -28.64 11.03 2.23
C GLU A 112 -27.79 9.90 2.83
N GLY A 113 -26.67 9.56 2.19
CA GLY A 113 -25.83 8.43 2.57
C GLY A 113 -24.67 8.21 1.61
N TRP A 114 -24.02 7.04 1.76
CA TRP A 114 -22.93 6.57 0.91
C TRP A 114 -23.40 6.05 -0.44
#